data_AF-A0A109BDV6-F1
#
_entry.id   AF-A0A109BDV6-F1
#
_cell.length_a   1.000
_cell.length_b   1.000
_cell.length_c   1.000
_cell.angle_alpha   90.00
_cell.angle_beta   90.00
_cell.angle_gamma   90.00
#
_symmetry.space_group_name_H-M   'P 1'
#
loop_
_entity.id
_entity.type
_entity.pdbx_description
1 polymer ?
#
loop_
_entity_poly.entity_id
_entity_poly.type
_entity_poly.pdbx_seq_one_letter_code
_entity_poly.pdbx_strand_id
1 'polypeptide(L)'
;MFIAHLPAGYLLSDRLSQTRSNRRSLIAVGLFASALPDFDLLWFYFVDGRNTPHHAFVFHWPLFWIGLAATAWILARLLHWRSAEPYIFVALASLLLHMVLDSVAAEIHWLKPFSDL
;
A
#
# COMPACT_ATOMS: atom_id res chain seq x y z
N MET A 1 -10.45 -4.26 -6.63
CA MET A 1 -11.83 -4.36 -6.08
C MET A 1 -12.13 -3.18 -5.14
N PHE A 2 -12.83 -2.12 -5.59
CA PHE A 2 -12.88 -0.85 -4.83
C PHE A 2 -13.34 -0.92 -3.37
N ILE A 3 -14.34 -1.74 -3.05
CA ILE A 3 -14.95 -1.73 -1.69
C ILE A 3 -14.15 -2.60 -0.69
N ALA A 4 -13.39 -3.60 -1.18
CA ALA A 4 -12.75 -4.58 -0.30
C ALA A 4 -11.50 -4.02 0.41
N HIS A 5 -10.86 -2.99 -0.16
CA HIS A 5 -9.57 -2.50 0.31
C HIS A 5 -9.61 -1.89 1.71
N LEU A 6 -10.57 -0.99 1.98
CA LEU A 6 -10.69 -0.34 3.30
C LEU A 6 -11.05 -1.33 4.44
N PRO A 7 -12.06 -2.21 4.30
CA PRO A 7 -12.34 -3.24 5.31
C PRO A 7 -11.15 -4.17 5.54
N ALA A 8 -10.46 -4.60 4.47
CA ALA A 8 -9.29 -5.46 4.59
C ALA A 8 -8.12 -4.75 5.30
N GLY A 9 -7.87 -3.49 4.94
CA GLY A 9 -6.88 -2.63 5.61
C GLY A 9 -7.19 -2.41 7.08
N TYR A 10 -8.47 -2.22 7.44
CA TYR A 10 -8.91 -2.15 8.83
C TYR A 10 -8.59 -3.44 9.59
N LEU A 11 -9.03 -4.60 9.09
CA LEU A 11 -8.86 -5.88 9.77
C LEU A 11 -7.37 -6.23 9.94
N LEU A 12 -6.56 -6.00 8.91
CA LEU A 12 -5.12 -6.23 8.97
C LEU A 12 -4.46 -5.30 9.99
N SER A 13 -4.69 -3.99 9.88
CA SER A 13 -4.05 -3.02 10.76
C SER A 13 -4.49 -3.16 12.22
N ASP A 14 -5.76 -3.50 12.46
CA ASP A 14 -6.25 -3.85 13.79
C ASP A 14 -5.46 -5.04 14.35
N ARG A 15 -5.39 -6.15 13.58
CA ARG A 15 -4.69 -7.36 13.99
C ARG A 15 -3.20 -7.14 14.27
N LEU A 16 -2.53 -6.31 13.48
CA LEU A 16 -1.11 -5.98 13.62
C LEU A 16 -0.82 -5.02 14.79
N SER A 17 -1.82 -4.31 15.28
CA SER A 17 -1.66 -3.25 16.28
C SER A 17 -2.27 -3.56 17.65
N GLN A 18 -2.87 -4.75 17.83
CA GLN A 18 -3.59 -5.15 19.06
C GLN A 18 -2.82 -4.91 20.37
N THR A 19 -1.52 -5.16 20.39
CA THR A 19 -0.67 -5.03 21.58
C THR A 19 0.10 -3.71 21.65
N ARG A 20 -0.13 -2.80 20.71
CA ARG A 20 0.62 -1.55 20.56
C ARG A 20 -0.12 -0.38 21.20
N SER A 21 0.60 0.44 21.97
CA SER A 21 0.02 1.64 22.61
C SER A 21 -0.51 2.68 21.62
N ASN A 22 0.06 2.72 20.41
CA ASN A 22 -0.35 3.59 19.30
C ASN A 22 -1.34 2.94 18.32
N ARG A 23 -2.15 1.98 18.81
CA ARG A 23 -3.12 1.20 17.98
C ARG A 23 -3.97 2.06 17.04
N ARG A 24 -4.61 3.12 17.54
CA ARG A 24 -5.48 3.97 16.72
C ARG A 24 -4.73 4.62 15.55
N SER A 25 -3.51 5.11 15.80
CA SER A 25 -2.67 5.72 14.77
C SER A 25 -2.21 4.69 13.73
N LEU A 26 -1.89 3.46 14.16
CA LEU A 26 -1.54 2.37 13.24
C LEU A 26 -2.73 1.95 12.37
N ILE A 27 -3.94 1.89 12.94
CA ILE A 27 -5.16 1.62 12.17
C ILE A 27 -5.40 2.72 11.13
N ALA A 28 -5.26 4.00 11.52
CA ALA A 28 -5.40 5.11 10.58
C ALA A 28 -4.40 5.03 9.43
N VAL A 29 -3.14 4.68 9.72
CA VAL A 29 -2.11 4.46 8.69
C VAL A 29 -2.47 3.28 7.78
N GLY A 30 -2.94 2.16 8.34
CA GLY A 30 -3.34 1.00 7.55
C GLY A 30 -4.53 1.29 6.63
N LEU A 31 -5.54 2.01 7.13
CA LEU A 31 -6.67 2.48 6.33
C LEU A 31 -6.21 3.37 5.18
N PHE A 32 -5.40 4.40 5.48
CA PHE A 32 -4.87 5.29 4.46
C PHE A 32 -4.05 4.54 3.42
N ALA A 33 -3.12 3.69 3.87
CA ALA A 33 -2.27 2.89 3.00
C ALA A 33 -3.08 1.90 2.14
N SER A 34 -4.17 1.34 2.66
CA SER A 34 -5.04 0.43 1.89
C SER A 34 -5.82 1.11 0.78
N ALA A 35 -6.05 2.43 0.86
CA ALA A 35 -6.73 3.21 -0.18
C ALA A 35 -5.76 3.96 -1.11
N LEU A 36 -4.50 4.10 -0.70
CA LEU A 36 -3.51 4.91 -1.40
C LEU A 36 -3.27 4.49 -2.87
N PRO A 37 -3.20 3.19 -3.23
CA PRO A 37 -3.00 2.80 -4.63
C PRO A 37 -4.10 3.31 -5.56
N ASP A 38 -5.36 3.26 -5.11
CA ASP A 38 -6.53 3.74 -5.86
C ASP A 38 -6.55 5.27 -6.06
N PHE A 39 -5.61 6.03 -5.50
CA PHE A 39 -5.56 7.48 -5.72
C PHE A 39 -5.19 7.81 -7.18
N ASP A 40 -4.57 6.86 -7.90
CA ASP A 40 -4.34 6.98 -9.33
C ASP A 40 -5.64 7.05 -10.15
N LEU A 41 -6.79 6.66 -9.58
CA LEU A 41 -8.10 6.82 -10.21
C LEU A 41 -8.44 8.28 -10.48
N LEU A 42 -7.94 9.22 -9.66
CA LEU A 42 -8.11 10.64 -9.91
C LEU A 42 -7.43 11.01 -11.24
N TRP A 43 -6.22 10.53 -11.46
CA TRP A 43 -5.51 10.73 -12.72
C TRP A 43 -6.21 10.01 -13.87
N PHE A 44 -6.58 8.74 -13.68
CA PHE A 44 -7.28 7.90 -14.64
C PHE A 44 -8.57 8.57 -15.18
N TYR A 45 -9.39 9.12 -14.27
CA TYR A 45 -10.67 9.73 -14.62
C TYR A 45 -10.57 11.16 -15.14
N PHE A 46 -9.69 11.99 -14.57
CA PHE A 46 -9.68 13.42 -14.85
C PHE A 46 -8.60 13.87 -15.85
N VAL A 47 -7.55 13.06 -16.07
CA VAL A 47 -6.40 13.45 -16.91
C VAL A 47 -6.13 12.44 -18.02
N ASP A 48 -6.00 11.16 -17.69
CA ASP A 48 -5.61 10.12 -18.65
C ASP A 48 -6.71 9.81 -19.68
N GLY A 49 -7.96 10.17 -19.39
CA GLY A 49 -9.10 9.87 -20.26
C GLY A 49 -9.42 8.38 -20.32
N ARG A 50 -9.00 7.61 -19.30
CA ARG A 50 -9.18 6.15 -19.20
C ARG A 50 -8.49 5.34 -20.30
N ASN A 51 -7.41 5.87 -20.88
CA ASN A 51 -6.68 5.22 -21.97
C ASN A 51 -5.75 4.10 -21.45
N THR A 52 -5.23 4.25 -20.24
CA THR A 52 -4.35 3.31 -19.57
C THR A 52 -5.10 2.61 -18.44
N PRO A 53 -5.12 1.26 -18.36
CA PRO A 53 -5.70 0.56 -17.22
C PRO A 53 -5.05 1.03 -15.91
N HIS A 54 -5.82 1.34 -14.87
CA HIS A 54 -5.24 1.94 -13.67
C HIS A 54 -4.23 1.02 -12.95
N HIS A 55 -4.40 -0.30 -13.02
CA HIS A 55 -3.43 -1.28 -12.52
C HIS A 55 -2.07 -1.27 -13.24
N ALA A 56 -1.96 -0.56 -14.38
CA ALA A 56 -0.69 -0.36 -15.06
C ALA A 56 0.13 0.79 -14.46
N PHE A 57 -0.47 1.69 -13.68
CA PHE A 57 0.24 2.79 -13.04
C PHE A 57 1.16 2.30 -11.92
N VAL A 58 2.22 3.07 -11.64
CA VAL A 58 3.23 2.78 -10.61
C VAL A 58 2.62 2.55 -9.22
N PHE A 59 1.46 3.11 -8.95
CA PHE A 59 0.71 2.91 -7.71
C PHE A 59 0.32 1.45 -7.49
N HIS A 60 0.26 0.65 -8.55
CA HIS A 60 -0.03 -0.78 -8.51
C HIS A 60 1.22 -1.66 -8.72
N TRP A 61 2.43 -1.10 -8.60
CA TRP A 61 3.67 -1.86 -8.70
C TRP A 61 4.17 -2.27 -7.31
N PRO A 62 4.10 -3.56 -6.91
CA PRO A 62 4.44 -3.97 -5.55
C PRO A 62 5.90 -3.71 -5.17
N LEU A 63 6.84 -3.86 -6.13
CA LEU A 63 8.25 -3.57 -5.89
C LEU A 63 8.53 -2.09 -5.65
N PHE A 64 7.73 -1.18 -6.21
CA PHE A 64 7.85 0.25 -5.91
C PHE A 64 7.57 0.51 -4.42
N TRP A 65 6.49 -0.05 -3.88
CA TRP A 65 6.14 0.10 -2.47
C TRP A 65 7.13 -0.61 -1.53
N ILE A 66 7.61 -1.79 -1.90
CA ILE A 66 8.66 -2.50 -1.15
C ILE A 66 9.94 -1.68 -1.11
N GLY A 67 10.38 -1.14 -2.26
CA GLY A 67 11.55 -0.28 -2.35
C GLY A 67 11.41 0.98 -1.49
N LEU A 68 10.27 1.67 -1.60
CA LEU A 68 9.99 2.87 -0.81
C LEU A 68 9.96 2.58 0.69
N ALA A 69 9.30 1.49 1.11
CA ALA A 69 9.26 1.07 2.50
C ALA A 69 10.65 0.67 3.03
N ALA A 70 11.46 -0.03 2.23
CA ALA A 70 12.83 -0.39 2.58
C ALA A 70 13.70 0.86 2.76
N THR A 71 13.62 1.83 1.85
CA THR A 71 14.32 3.12 1.98
C THR A 71 13.87 3.86 3.23
N ALA A 72 12.56 3.97 3.48
CA ALA A 72 12.02 4.62 4.67
C ALA A 72 12.49 3.91 5.96
N TRP A 73 12.55 2.59 5.95
CA TRP A 73 13.03 1.80 7.09
C TRP A 73 14.51 2.03 7.37
N ILE A 74 15.36 2.01 6.34
CA ILE A 74 16.79 2.28 6.45
C ILE A 74 17.01 3.69 7.01
N LEU A 75 16.32 4.70 6.45
CA LEU A 75 16.40 6.08 6.95
C LEU A 75 15.94 6.20 8.40
N ALA A 76 14.83 5.56 8.77
CA ALA A 76 14.35 5.55 10.15
C ALA A 76 15.40 4.96 11.13
N ARG A 77 16.12 3.91 10.72
CA ARG A 77 17.21 3.33 11.53
C ARG A 77 18.41 4.27 11.63
N LEU A 78 18.85 4.86 10.52
CA LEU A 78 19.98 5.79 10.46
C LEU A 78 19.73 7.07 11.27
N LEU A 79 18.48 7.55 11.29
CA LEU A 79 18.05 8.73 12.06
C LEU A 79 17.60 8.39 13.49
N HIS A 80 17.72 7.12 13.91
CA HIS A 80 17.28 6.63 15.22
C HIS A 80 15.77 6.81 15.52
N TRP A 81 14.93 6.92 14.49
CA TRP A 81 13.47 7.04 14.57
C TRP A 81 12.79 5.66 14.69
N ARG A 82 13.17 4.89 15.71
CA ARG A 82 12.63 3.53 15.92
C ARG A 82 11.11 3.47 16.07
N SER A 83 10.48 4.57 16.50
CA SER A 83 9.03 4.70 16.60
C SER A 83 8.32 4.68 15.24
N ALA A 84 9.02 4.92 14.12
CA ALA A 84 8.46 4.89 12.77
C ALA A 84 8.26 3.47 12.22
N GLU A 85 9.05 2.49 12.69
CA GLU A 85 9.06 1.12 12.17
C GLU A 85 7.68 0.44 12.17
N PRO A 86 6.88 0.50 13.25
CA PRO A 86 5.50 -0.01 13.23
C PRO A 86 4.64 0.56 12.11
N TYR A 87 4.78 1.86 11.82
CA TYR A 87 3.96 2.54 10.81
C TYR A 87 4.37 2.15 9.41
N ILE A 88 5.68 2.06 9.15
CA ILE A 88 6.21 1.59 7.86
C ILE A 88 5.75 0.15 7.59
N PHE A 89 5.83 -0.71 8.60
CA PHE A 89 5.38 -2.10 8.48
C PHE A 89 3.88 -2.21 8.19
N VAL A 90 3.03 -1.52 8.97
CA VAL A 90 1.57 -1.55 8.76
C VAL A 90 1.19 -0.96 7.41
N ALA A 91 1.84 0.13 6.98
CA ALA A 91 1.62 0.71 5.67
C ALA A 91 1.97 -0.27 4.54
N LEU A 92 3.18 -0.85 4.58
CA LEU A 92 3.61 -1.82 3.57
C LEU A 92 2.69 -3.04 3.53
N ALA A 93 2.35 -3.61 4.69
CA ALA A 93 1.46 -4.77 4.74
C ALA A 93 0.07 -4.47 4.15
N SER A 94 -0.45 -3.26 4.39
CA SER A 94 -1.75 -2.84 3.84
C SER A 94 -1.69 -2.57 2.33
N LEU A 95 -0.60 -1.97 1.85
CA LEU A 95 -0.34 -1.77 0.42
C LEU A 95 -0.21 -3.12 -0.31
N LEU A 96 0.52 -4.07 0.24
CA LEU A 96 0.67 -5.39 -0.37
C LEU A 96 -0.64 -6.19 -0.33
N LEU A 97 -1.42 -6.08 0.76
CA LEU A 97 -2.73 -6.71 0.82
C LEU A 97 -3.67 -6.15 -0.24
N HIS A 98 -3.63 -4.84 -0.52
CA HIS A 98 -4.36 -4.25 -1.64
C HIS A 98 -4.01 -4.95 -2.97
N MET A 99 -2.71 -5.08 -3.28
CA MET A 99 -2.24 -5.75 -4.51
C MET A 99 -2.66 -7.22 -4.59
N VAL A 100 -2.66 -7.93 -3.46
CA VAL A 100 -3.17 -9.31 -3.38
C VAL A 100 -4.66 -9.38 -3.70
N LEU A 101 -5.45 -8.45 -3.16
CA LEU A 101 -6.90 -8.40 -3.41
C LEU A 101 -7.20 -8.06 -4.87
N ASP A 102 -6.45 -7.13 -5.46
CA ASP A 102 -6.59 -6.80 -6.87
C ASP A 102 -6.19 -7.96 -7.78
N SER A 103 -5.19 -8.77 -7.40
CA SER A 103 -4.79 -9.97 -8.15
C SER A 103 -5.93 -11.00 -8.29
N VAL A 104 -7.01 -10.91 -7.50
CA VAL A 104 -8.21 -11.75 -7.65
C VAL A 104 -9.12 -11.26 -8.77
N ALA A 105 -9.12 -9.96 -9.05
CA ALA A 105 -10.05 -9.31 -9.99
C ALA A 105 -9.38 -8.79 -11.27
N ALA A 106 -8.08 -8.57 -11.25
CA ALA A 106 -7.30 -8.00 -12.33
C ALA A 106 -5.86 -8.52 -12.31
N GLU A 107 -5.14 -8.29 -13.41
CA GLU A 107 -3.71 -8.56 -13.50
C GLU A 107 -2.94 -7.47 -12.76
N ILE A 108 -2.10 -7.87 -11.80
CA ILE A 108 -1.16 -7.00 -11.11
C ILE A 108 0.25 -7.45 -11.48
N HIS A 109 1.06 -6.53 -11.99
CA HIS A 109 2.43 -6.81 -12.37
C HIS A 109 3.34 -6.76 -11.14
N TRP A 110 3.53 -7.91 -10.51
CA TRP A 110 4.25 -8.02 -9.24
C TRP A 110 5.73 -7.67 -9.36
N LEU A 111 6.32 -7.83 -10.53
CA LEU A 111 7.76 -7.69 -10.78
C LEU A 111 8.12 -6.45 -11.60
N LYS A 112 7.17 -5.56 -11.91
CA LYS A 112 7.48 -4.25 -12.52
C LYS A 112 8.47 -3.47 -11.65
N PRO A 113 9.46 -2.77 -12.25
CA PRO A 113 9.68 -2.56 -13.69
C PRO A 113 10.54 -3.64 -14.38
N PHE A 114 10.97 -4.68 -13.69
CA PHE A 114 11.93 -5.65 -14.23
C PHE A 114 11.28 -6.69 -15.16
N SER A 115 9.99 -6.96 -14.96
CA SER A 115 9.21 -7.89 -15.77
C SER A 115 7.75 -7.43 -15.82
N ASP A 116 7.00 -7.95 -16.79
CA ASP A 116 5.54 -7.81 -16.88
C ASP A 116 4.80 -8.89 -16.08
N LEU A 117 5.52 -9.79 -15.41
CA LEU A 117 4.99 -10.71 -14.39
C LEU A 117 4.53 -9.99 -13.12
#